data_AF-A0A123SQR4-F1
#
_entry.id   AF-A0A123SQR4-F1
#
_cell.length_a   1.000
_cell.length_b   1.000
_cell.length_c   1.000
_cell.angle_alpha   90.00
_cell.angle_beta   90.00
_cell.angle_gamma   90.00
#
_symmetry.space_group_name_H-M   'P 1'
#
loop_
_entity.id
_entity.type
_entity.pdbx_description
1 polymer ?
#
loop_
_entity_poly.entity_id
_entity_poly.type
_entity_poly.pdbx_seq_one_letter_code
_entity_poly.pdbx_strand_id
1 'polypeptide(L)' 'MKTLLKKIRITALYILLYNLILILSIWLGKVSSKEEFMIAVAGNAVMMGISFLHLHNQVSSFSLSFITSLTHLA' A
#
# COMPACT_ATOMS: atom_id res chain seq x y z
N MET A 1 -16.64 -10.99 -0.20
CA MET A 1 -15.31 -11.47 -0.61
C MET A 1 -14.78 -10.83 -1.90
N LYS A 2 -15.51 -10.84 -3.03
CA LYS A 2 -15.05 -10.26 -4.31
C LYS A 2 -14.62 -8.77 -4.20
N THR A 3 -15.39 -7.95 -3.49
CA THR A 3 -15.08 -6.53 -3.27
C THR A 3 -13.83 -6.31 -2.43
N LEU A 4 -13.63 -7.11 -1.38
CA LEU A 4 -12.44 -7.04 -0.53
C LEU A 4 -11.18 -7.41 -1.34
N LEU A 5 -11.24 -8.50 -2.10
CA LEU A 5 -10.12 -8.91 -2.95
C LEU A 5 -9.77 -7.83 -3.99
N LYS A 6 -10.77 -7.15 -4.54
CA LYS A 6 -10.55 -5.99 -5.44
C LYS A 6 -9.85 -4.85 -4.72
N LYS A 7 -10.26 -4.52 -3.49
CA LYS A 7 -9.61 -3.48 -2.66
C LYS A 7 -8.15 -3.82 -2.35
N ILE A 8 -7.87 -5.05 -1.92
CA ILE A 8 -6.52 -5.55 -1.63
C ILE A 8 -5.64 -5.47 -2.89
N ARG A 9 -6.14 -5.92 -4.05
CA ARG A 9 -5.42 -5.86 -5.33
C ARG A 9 -5.09 -4.42 -5.73
N ILE A 10 -6.01 -3.48 -5.53
CA ILE A 10 -5.77 -2.06 -5.82
C ILE A 10 -4.68 -1.50 -4.90
N THR A 11 -4.74 -1.78 -3.60
CA THR A 11 -3.69 -1.36 -2.65
C THR A 11 -2.32 -1.91 -3.04
N ALA A 12 -2.25 -3.20 -3.41
CA ALA A 12 -1.01 -3.83 -3.87
C ALA A 12 -0.49 -3.20 -5.17
N LEU A 13 -1.38 -2.84 -6.10
CA LEU A 13 -1.02 -2.12 -7.32
C LEU A 13 -0.41 -0.75 -7.02
N TYR A 14 -0.95 0.00 -6.06
CA TYR A 14 -0.36 1.28 -5.65
C TYR A 14 1.06 1.12 -5.09
N ILE A 15 1.29 0.12 -4.25
CA ILE A 15 2.63 -0.18 -3.73
C ILE A 15 3.61 -0.45 -4.87
N LEU A 16 3.21 -1.26 -5.86
CA LEU A 16 4.02 -1.53 -7.04
C LEU A 16 4.32 -0.25 -7.83
N LEU A 17 3.31 0.59 -8.08
CA LEU A 17 3.45 1.81 -8.86
C LEU A 17 4.37 2.82 -8.19
N TYR A 18 4.27 3.04 -6.87
CA TYR A 18 5.16 3.97 -6.16
C TYR A 18 6.64 3.57 -6.30
N ASN A 19 6.94 2.27 -6.12
CA ASN A 19 8.30 1.77 -6.29
C ASN A 19 8.77 1.88 -7.75
N LEU A 20 7.91 1.59 -8.72
CA LEU A 20 8.24 1.73 -10.13
C LEU A 20 8.53 3.20 -10.50
N ILE A 21 7.72 4.14 -10.00
CA ILE A 21 7.93 5.58 -10.22
C ILE A 21 9.26 6.03 -9.61
N LEU A 22 9.61 5.56 -8.41
CA LEU A 22 10.89 5.88 -7.79
C LEU A 22 12.06 5.36 -8.63
N ILE A 23 12.02 4.09 -9.05
CA ILE A 23 13.05 3.48 -9.90
C ILE A 23 13.21 4.25 -11.21
N LEU A 24 12.10 4.58 -11.88
CA LEU A 24 12.12 5.35 -13.12
C LEU A 24 12.65 6.77 -12.92
N SER A 25 12.30 7.42 -11.81
CA SER A 25 12.78 8.78 -11.51
C SER A 25 14.29 8.81 -11.28
N ILE A 26 14.84 7.78 -10.62
CA ILE A 26 16.28 7.60 -10.45
C ILE A 26 16.94 7.29 -11.80
N TRP A 27 16.38 6.34 -12.56
CA TRP A 27 16.96 5.90 -13.83
C TRP A 27 16.98 6.99 -14.90
N LEU A 28 15.94 7.83 -14.99
CA LEU A 28 15.85 8.96 -15.92
C LEU A 28 16.68 10.18 -15.47
N GLY A 29 17.37 10.11 -14.33
CA GLY A 29 18.14 11.24 -13.79
C GLY A 29 17.27 12.42 -13.36
N LYS A 30 15.96 12.21 -13.15
CA LYS A 30 15.05 13.22 -12.59
C LYS A 30 15.38 13.56 -11.14
N VAL A 31 16.06 12.63 -10.47
CA VAL A 31 16.62 12.77 -9.14
C VAL A 31 18.14 12.79 -9.33
N SER A 32 18.74 13.96 -9.17
CA SER A 32 20.11 14.25 -9.60
C SER A 32 21.06 14.57 -8.44
N SER A 33 20.52 15.08 -7.33
CA SER A 33 21.28 15.35 -6.11
C SER A 33 21.03 14.30 -5.02
N LYS A 34 21.95 14.24 -4.05
CA LYS A 34 21.82 13.36 -2.89
C LYS A 34 20.58 13.73 -2.07
N GLU A 35 20.32 15.01 -1.91
CA GLU A 35 19.17 15.54 -1.18
C GLU A 35 17.85 15.16 -1.86
N GLU A 36 17.75 15.32 -3.18
CA GLU A 36 16.59 14.87 -3.96
C GLU A 36 16.37 13.37 -3.83
N PHE A 37 17.45 12.58 -3.84
CA PHE A 37 17.38 11.13 -3.67
C PHE A 37 16.84 10.73 -2.30
N MET A 38 17.35 11.35 -1.24
CA MET A 38 16.87 11.10 0.12
C MET A 38 15.38 11.46 0.26
N ILE A 39 14.95 12.59 -0.31
CA ILE A 39 13.54 13.01 -0.29
C ILE A 39 12.66 12.02 -1.06
N ALA A 40 13.08 11.60 -2.26
CA ALA A 40 12.32 10.66 -3.08
C ALA A 40 12.16 9.29 -2.39
N VAL A 41 13.23 8.78 -1.78
CA VAL A 41 13.21 7.52 -1.03
C VAL A 41 12.35 7.65 0.23
N ALA A 42 12.49 8.73 0.99
CA ALA A 42 11.68 8.98 2.19
C ALA A 42 10.19 9.09 1.86
N GLY A 43 9.84 9.83 0.81
CA GLY A 43 8.47 9.93 0.31
C GLY A 43 7.90 8.57 -0.10
N ASN A 44 8.66 7.77 -0.85
CA ASN A 44 8.25 6.41 -1.21
C ASN A 44 8.03 5.52 0.03
N ALA A 45 8.93 5.58 1.03
CA ALA A 45 8.79 4.82 2.26
C ALA A 45 7.52 5.18 3.05
N VAL A 46 7.21 6.48 3.15
CA VAL A 46 5.96 6.95 3.79
C VAL A 46 4.74 6.43 3.03
N MET A 47 4.71 6.56 1.70
CA MET A 47 3.59 6.11 0.88
C MET A 47 3.40 4.59 0.93
N MET A 48 4.49 3.81 0.98
CA MET A 48 4.43 2.38 1.24
C MET A 48 3.86 2.08 2.63
N GLY A 49 4.34 2.75 3.68
CA GLY A 49 3.87 2.56 5.05
C GLY A 49 2.36 2.78 5.19
N ILE A 50 1.84 3.86 4.58
CA ILE A 50 0.40 4.15 4.54
C ILE A 50 -0.34 3.04 3.77
N SER A 51 0.21 2.58 2.66
CA SER A 51 -0.42 1.52 1.84
C SER A 51 -0.47 0.18 2.58
N PHE A 52 0.58 -0.18 3.33
CA PHE A 52 0.59 -1.37 4.17
C PHE A 52 -0.40 -1.26 5.34
N LEU A 53 -0.49 -0.10 5.99
CA LEU A 53 -1.49 0.13 7.03
C LEU A 53 -2.91 0.00 6.47
N HIS A 54 -3.15 0.55 5.28
CA HIS A 54 -4.45 0.42 4.61
C HIS A 54 -4.78 -1.03 4.28
N LEU A 55 -3.81 -1.80 3.78
CA LEU A 55 -3.95 -3.23 3.52
C LEU A 55 -4.28 -4.01 4.81
N HIS A 56 -3.54 -3.74 5.89
CA HIS A 56 -3.75 -4.35 7.19
C HIS A 56 -5.19 -4.09 7.67
N ASN A 57 -5.65 -2.85 7.63
CA ASN A 57 -7.01 -2.48 8.05
C ASN A 57 -8.10 -3.15 7.19
N GLN A 58 -7.87 -3.29 5.88
CA GLN A 58 -8.79 -4.02 5.00
C GLN A 58 -8.91 -5.51 5.39
N VAL A 59 -7.81 -6.15 5.77
CA VAL A 59 -7.79 -7.56 6.19
C VAL A 59 -8.38 -7.73 7.60
N SER A 60 -7.98 -6.89 8.56
CA SER A 60 -8.46 -6.96 9.95
C SER A 60 -9.95 -6.63 10.07
N SER A 61 -10.47 -5.68 9.29
CA SER A 61 -11.91 -5.39 9.28
C SER A 61 -12.73 -6.56 8.74
N PHE A 62 -12.20 -7.29 7.76
CA PHE A 62 -12.83 -8.51 7.26
C PHE A 62 -12.84 -9.61 8.33
N SER A 63 -11.71 -9.89 8.98
CA SER A 63 -11.65 -10.93 10.00
C SER A 63 -12.62 -10.66 11.16
N LEU A 64 -12.71 -9.41 11.61
CA LEU A 64 -13.67 -9.01 12.64
C LEU A 64 -15.12 -9.24 12.18
N SER A 65 -15.49 -8.77 10.98
CA SER A 65 -16.85 -8.94 10.45
C SER A 65 -17.26 -10.42 10.32
N PHE A 66 -16.30 -11.28 9.96
CA PHE A 66 -16.53 -12.71 9.84
C PHE A 66 -16.78 -13.36 11.21
N ILE A 67 -15.97 -13.05 12.22
CA ILE A 67 -16.17 -13.55 13.59
C ILE A 67 -17.52 -13.09 14.14
N THR A 68 -17.86 -11.80 14.01
CA THR A 68 -19.15 -11.26 14.45
C THR A 68 -20.34 -11.98 13.79
N SER A 69 -20.22 -12.32 12.50
CA SER A 69 -21.27 -13.07 11.79
C SER A 69 -21.47 -14.48 12.33
N LEU A 70 -20.41 -15.14 12.80
CA LEU A 70 -20.48 -16.47 13.42
C LEU A 70 -21.09 -16.40 14.82
N THR A 71 -20.78 -15.37 15.59
CA THR A 71 -21.26 -15.23 16.98
C THR A 71 -22.70 -14.74 17.09
N HIS A 72 -23.22 -14.01 16.10
CA HIS A 72 -24.63 -13.59 16.07
C HIS A 72 -25.58 -14.62 15.42
N LEU A 73 -25.05 -15.69 14.83
CA LEU A 73 -25.83 -16.80 14.29
C LEU A 73 -26.02 -17.95 15.30
N ALA A 74 -25.37 -17.89 16.46
CA ALA A 74 -25.47 -18.84 17.57
C ALA A 74 -26.43 -18.32 18.65
#